data_AF-A0AAW5EHB0-F1
#
_entry.id   AF-A0AAW5EHB0-F1
#
_cell.length_a   1.000
_cell.length_b   1.000
_cell.length_c   1.000
_cell.angle_alpha   90.00
_cell.angle_beta   90.00
_cell.angle_gamma   90.00
#
_symmetry.space_group_name_H-M   'P 1'
#
loop_
_entity.id
_entity.type
_entity.pdbx_description
1 polymer ?
#
loop_
_entity_poly.entity_id
_entity_poly.type
_entity_poly.pdbx_seq_one_letter_code
_entity_poly.pdbx_strand_id
1 'polypeptide(L)'
;CKNYKGRKVLVSPGIVEVDKDENVKLAKIINECFDLAVITAQVNADIFKKELKIKTIILKEKADLVKVLAKKTQQGDLILFSNDAPSFM
;
A
#
# COMPACT_ATOMS: atom_id res chain seq x y z
N CYS A 1 9.94 -7.15 -10.71
CA CYS A 1 8.79 -6.21 -10.57
C CYS A 1 8.82 -5.00 -11.51
N LYS A 2 9.97 -4.49 -11.99
CA LYS A 2 10.01 -3.28 -12.86
C LYS A 2 9.36 -3.45 -14.25
N ASN A 3 9.44 -4.63 -14.87
CA ASN A 3 8.96 -4.88 -16.25
C ASN A 3 7.51 -5.40 -16.40
N TYR A 4 6.71 -5.41 -15.33
CA TYR A 4 5.30 -5.81 -15.45
C TYR A 4 4.50 -4.68 -16.12
N LYS A 5 3.86 -4.97 -17.26
CA LYS A 5 3.05 -4.00 -18.04
C LYS A 5 1.61 -3.84 -17.54
N GLY A 6 1.14 -4.77 -16.70
CA GLY A 6 -0.19 -4.67 -16.09
C GLY A 6 -0.17 -3.75 -14.87
N ARG A 7 -1.35 -3.49 -14.32
CA ARG A 7 -1.52 -2.63 -13.15
C ARG A 7 -0.88 -3.26 -11.92
N LYS A 8 -0.08 -2.49 -11.19
CA LYS A 8 0.59 -2.94 -9.97
C LYS A 8 -0.14 -2.40 -8.75
N VAL A 9 -0.53 -3.31 -7.87
CA VAL A 9 -1.30 -3.02 -6.66
C VAL A 9 -0.47 -3.40 -5.45
N LEU A 10 -0.17 -2.43 -4.59
CA LEU A 10 0.45 -2.66 -3.30
C LEU A 10 -0.63 -2.86 -2.25
N VAL A 11 -0.50 -3.90 -1.44
CA VAL A 11 -1.28 -4.14 -0.23
C VAL A 11 -0.32 -4.21 0.93
N SER A 12 -0.39 -3.26 1.86
CA SER A 12 0.43 -3.26 3.06
C SER A 12 -0.46 -3.01 4.28
N PRO A 13 -0.32 -3.80 5.36
CA PRO A 13 -1.03 -3.54 6.59
C PRO A 13 -0.57 -2.23 7.27
N GLY A 14 0.44 -1.58 6.68
CA GLY A 14 1.10 -0.38 7.13
C GLY A 14 2.38 -0.72 7.86
N ILE A 15 3.32 0.20 7.75
CA ILE A 15 4.71 -0.02 8.16
C ILE A 15 4.85 0.72 9.47
N VAL A 16 4.82 -0.04 10.55
CA VAL A 16 4.73 0.49 11.92
C VAL A 16 6.08 1.09 12.37
N GLU A 17 7.19 0.71 11.74
CA GLU A 17 8.54 0.88 12.29
C GLU A 17 9.49 1.74 11.45
N VAL A 18 8.98 2.70 10.68
CA VAL A 18 9.85 3.57 9.85
C VAL A 18 9.73 5.04 10.25
N ASP A 19 10.88 5.70 10.38
CA ASP A 19 11.00 7.14 10.60
C ASP A 19 10.30 7.96 9.51
N LYS A 20 10.03 9.25 9.78
CA LYS A 20 9.38 10.14 8.81
C LYS A 20 10.10 10.18 7.46
N ASP A 21 11.42 10.28 7.45
CA ASP A 21 12.23 10.30 6.23
C ASP A 21 12.14 8.98 5.44
N GLU A 22 12.06 7.85 6.13
CA GLU A 22 11.89 6.53 5.51
C GLU A 22 10.50 6.37 4.90
N ASN A 23 9.45 6.84 5.59
CA ASN A 23 8.09 6.89 5.05
C ASN A 23 8.02 7.73 3.76
N VAL A 24 8.71 8.87 3.71
CA VAL A 24 8.77 9.72 2.51
C VAL A 24 9.49 9.02 1.36
N LYS A 25 10.64 8.38 1.63
CA LYS A 25 11.37 7.59 0.61
C LYS A 25 10.51 6.46 0.07
N LEU A 26 9.84 5.74 0.95
CA LEU A 26 8.94 4.68 0.56
C LEU A 26 7.77 5.21 -0.27
N ALA A 27 7.13 6.31 0.14
CA ALA A 27 6.06 6.92 -0.63
C ALA A 27 6.50 7.26 -2.06
N LYS A 28 7.74 7.74 -2.25
CA LYS A 28 8.32 7.95 -3.59
C LYS A 28 8.44 6.65 -4.38
N ILE A 29 8.99 5.59 -3.78
CA ILE A 29 9.10 4.27 -4.43
C ILE A 29 7.71 3.74 -4.81
N ILE A 30 6.72 3.91 -3.92
CA ILE A 30 5.34 3.48 -4.17
C ILE A 30 4.77 4.23 -5.37
N ASN A 31 4.93 5.56 -5.41
CA ASN A 31 4.47 6.40 -6.52
C ASN A 31 5.11 6.03 -7.86
N GLU A 32 6.38 5.60 -7.87
CA GLU A 32 7.11 5.21 -9.08
C GLU A 32 6.78 3.79 -9.55
N CYS A 33 6.47 2.90 -8.61
CA CYS A 33 6.36 1.47 -8.90
C CYS A 33 4.92 0.95 -8.98
N PHE A 34 3.94 1.62 -8.37
CA PHE A 34 2.57 1.10 -8.22
C PHE A 34 1.52 2.09 -8.71
N ASP A 35 0.40 1.55 -9.20
CA ASP A 35 -0.75 2.34 -9.67
C ASP A 35 -1.82 2.50 -8.58
N LEU A 36 -1.86 1.55 -7.63
CA LEU A 36 -2.79 1.51 -6.51
C LEU A 36 -2.06 1.05 -5.26
N ALA A 37 -2.23 1.77 -4.16
CA ALA A 37 -1.82 1.35 -2.82
C ALA A 37 -3.04 1.15 -1.91
N VAL A 38 -3.11 0.01 -1.23
CA VAL A 38 -4.09 -0.29 -0.20
C VAL A 38 -3.34 -0.43 1.12
N ILE A 39 -3.56 0.50 2.04
CA ILE A 39 -2.83 0.61 3.30
C ILE A 39 -3.80 0.41 4.45
N THR A 40 -3.53 -0.51 5.40
CA THR A 40 -4.43 -0.76 6.54
C THR A 40 -3.98 -0.12 7.86
N ALA A 41 -2.92 0.68 7.89
CA ALA A 41 -2.51 1.41 9.10
C ALA A 41 -3.01 2.85 9.10
N GLN A 42 -3.55 3.26 10.25
CA GLN A 42 -3.88 4.66 10.53
C GLN A 42 -2.64 5.47 10.96
N VAL A 43 -1.66 4.84 11.60
CA VAL A 43 -0.53 5.55 12.25
C VAL A 43 0.24 6.44 11.27
N ASN A 44 0.54 5.93 10.07
CA ASN A 44 1.29 6.68 9.04
C ASN A 44 0.38 7.18 7.90
N ALA A 45 -0.94 7.13 8.09
CA ALA A 45 -1.92 7.50 7.08
C ALA A 45 -1.76 8.95 6.62
N ASP A 46 -1.47 9.89 7.52
CA ASP A 46 -1.34 11.31 7.19
C ASP A 46 -0.11 11.61 6.33
N ILE A 47 1.02 10.95 6.59
CA ILE A 47 2.23 11.07 5.77
C ILE A 47 1.95 10.50 4.38
N PHE A 48 1.38 9.29 4.31
CA PHE A 48 1.05 8.68 3.02
C PHE A 48 0.01 9.47 2.24
N LYS A 49 -1.00 10.07 2.89
CA LYS A 49 -1.95 10.96 2.21
C LYS A 49 -1.29 12.19 1.60
N LYS A 50 -0.24 12.71 2.25
CA LYS A 50 0.48 13.90 1.79
C LYS A 50 1.48 13.58 0.67
N GLU A 51 2.18 12.46 0.78
CA GLU A 51 3.29 12.11 -0.10
C GLU A 51 2.88 11.18 -1.28
N LEU A 52 1.86 10.34 -1.12
CA LEU A 52 1.37 9.48 -2.21
C LEU A 52 0.53 10.29 -3.20
N LYS A 53 0.94 10.24 -4.46
CA LYS A 53 0.27 10.89 -5.60
C LYS A 53 -0.60 9.91 -6.40
N ILE A 54 -0.46 8.62 -6.13
CA ILE A 54 -1.22 7.54 -6.77
C ILE A 54 -2.56 7.29 -6.06
N LYS A 55 -3.42 6.46 -6.66
CA LYS A 55 -4.65 6.03 -6.01
C LYS A 55 -4.30 5.28 -4.72
N THR A 56 -4.76 5.81 -3.60
CA THR A 56 -4.49 5.26 -2.28
C THR A 56 -5.80 4.96 -1.57
N ILE A 57 -5.93 3.78 -1.00
CA ILE A 57 -7.09 3.36 -0.20
C ILE A 57 -6.59 3.03 1.20
N ILE A 58 -7.03 3.82 2.18
CA ILE A 58 -6.67 3.61 3.58
C ILE A 58 -7.83 2.89 4.26
N LEU A 59 -7.58 1.67 4.72
CA LEU A 59 -8.56 0.83 5.42
C LEU A 59 -8.34 0.93 6.91
N LYS A 60 -9.44 1.01 7.67
CA LYS A 60 -9.38 0.93 9.14
C LYS A 60 -9.35 -0.52 9.62
N GLU A 61 -10.12 -1.38 8.97
CA GLU A 61 -10.33 -2.77 9.38
C GLU A 61 -9.74 -3.72 8.34
N LYS A 62 -9.00 -4.75 8.81
CA LYS A 62 -8.49 -5.82 7.92
C LYS A 62 -9.63 -6.58 7.22
N ALA A 63 -10.81 -6.65 7.84
CA ALA A 63 -11.99 -7.30 7.27
C ALA A 63 -12.46 -6.66 5.95
N ASP A 64 -12.24 -5.36 5.76
CA ASP A 64 -12.62 -4.67 4.53
C ASP A 64 -11.59 -4.86 3.39
N LEU A 65 -10.39 -5.36 3.70
CA LEU A 65 -9.35 -5.59 2.70
C LEU A 65 -9.83 -6.53 1.61
N VAL A 66 -10.42 -7.67 1.99
CA VAL A 66 -10.91 -8.68 1.04
C VAL A 66 -11.98 -8.08 0.12
N LYS A 67 -12.91 -7.30 0.69
CA LYS A 67 -13.97 -6.63 -0.07
C LYS A 67 -13.43 -5.58 -1.03
N VAL A 68 -12.44 -4.80 -0.58
CA VAL A 68 -11.83 -3.75 -1.42
C VAL A 68 -11.00 -4.36 -2.54
N LEU A 69 -10.21 -5.40 -2.27
CA LEU A 69 -9.48 -6.11 -3.31
C LEU A 69 -10.44 -6.68 -4.35
N ALA A 70 -11.49 -7.40 -3.93
CA ALA A 70 -12.50 -7.93 -4.83
C ALA A 70 -13.17 -6.86 -5.72
N LYS A 71 -13.29 -5.61 -5.24
CA LYS A 71 -13.87 -4.50 -6.02
C LYS A 71 -12.86 -3.69 -6.84
N LYS A 72 -11.58 -3.71 -6.48
CA LYS A 72 -10.57 -2.78 -7.04
C LYS A 72 -9.50 -3.45 -7.87
N THR A 73 -9.33 -4.75 -7.70
CA THR A 73 -8.43 -5.58 -8.49
C THR A 73 -9.17 -6.25 -9.63
N GLN A 74 -8.48 -6.46 -10.73
CA GLN A 74 -9.00 -7.14 -11.91
C GLN A 74 -8.01 -8.21 -12.39
N GLN A 75 -8.46 -9.08 -13.29
CA GLN A 75 -7.58 -10.08 -13.90
C GLN A 75 -6.41 -9.38 -14.61
N GLY A 76 -5.19 -9.85 -14.35
CA GLY A 76 -3.96 -9.23 -14.86
C GLY A 76 -3.39 -8.12 -13.96
N ASP A 77 -3.94 -7.90 -12.76
CA ASP A 77 -3.27 -7.07 -11.76
C ASP A 77 -2.16 -7.87 -11.06
N LEU A 78 -0.99 -7.24 -10.87
CA LEU A 78 0.06 -7.76 -10.02
C LEU A 78 -0.13 -7.20 -8.61
N ILE A 79 -0.55 -8.06 -7.68
CA ILE A 79 -0.78 -7.68 -6.29
C ILE A 79 0.43 -8.06 -5.45
N LEU A 80 1.07 -7.08 -4.82
CA LEU A 80 2.16 -7.28 -3.86
C LEU A 80 1.62 -7.12 -2.44
N PHE A 81 1.71 -8.19 -1.65
CA PHE A 81 1.44 -8.14 -0.21
C PHE A 81 2.77 -7.88 0.53
N SER A 82 2.95 -6.68 1.07
CA SER A 82 4.04 -6.38 2.01
C SER A 82 3.55 -6.73 3.42
N ASN A 83 4.25 -7.60 4.12
CA ASN A 83 3.98 -7.94 5.52
C ASN A 83 4.94 -7.20 6.46
N ASP A 84 5.04 -5.88 6.30
CA ASP A 84 5.88 -5.01 7.14
C ASP A 84 5.21 -4.58 8.46
N ALA A 85 4.06 -5.16 8.81
CA ALA A 85 3.59 -5.05 10.19
C ALA A 85 4.42 -6.06 11.01
N PRO A 86 5.06 -5.65 12.13
CA PRO A 86 5.72 -6.59 13.00
C PRO A 86 4.69 -7.65 13.36
N SER A 87 5.04 -8.90 13.11
CA SER A 87 4.29 -10.03 13.62
C SER A 87 4.13 -9.80 15.11
N PHE A 88 2.92 -9.45 15.55
CA PHE A 88 2.57 -9.53 16.95
C PHE A 88 2.58 -11.03 17.28
N MET A 89 3.74 -11.52 17.69
CA MET A 89 3.95 -12.79 18.36
C MET A 89 4.25 -12.49 19.82
#